data_AF-A0A963E5G2-F1
#
_entry.id   AF-A0A963E5G2-F1
#
_cell.length_a   1.000
_cell.length_b   1.000
_cell.length_c   1.000
_cell.angle_alpha   90.00
_cell.angle_beta   90.00
_cell.angle_gamma   90.00
#
_symmetry.space_group_name_H-M   'P 1'
#
loop_
_entity.id
_entity.type
_entity.pdbx_description
1 polymer ?
#
loop_
_entity_poly.entity_id
_entity_poly.type
_entity_poly.pdbx_seq_one_letter_code
_entity_poly.pdbx_strand_id
1 'polypeptide(L)'
;MTDSTDPDLARGLCAAQASISPKYFYDRLGSRLFTAICELPEYYPTRTEAGILQACLPEVCEAMPREFTLVDLGAGDCRKAAALLPSLHASRYLAVDISESFLQQAVSGLARELPGIEMHALARDFTAPWS
;
A
#
# COMPACT_ATOMS: atom_id res chain seq x y z
N MET A 1 16.41 0.86 -22.90
CA MET A 1 16.60 1.83 -21.80
C MET A 1 16.23 3.19 -22.39
N THR A 2 14.95 3.52 -22.41
CA THR A 2 14.50 4.84 -22.85
C THR A 2 14.68 5.79 -21.68
N ASP A 3 15.67 6.66 -21.83
CA ASP A 3 15.99 7.75 -20.92
C ASP A 3 14.93 8.86 -21.08
N SER A 4 13.70 8.58 -20.65
CA SER A 4 12.65 9.58 -20.57
C SER A 4 12.62 10.10 -19.14
N THR A 5 13.34 11.19 -18.89
CA THR A 5 13.32 11.91 -17.61
C THR A 5 11.89 12.32 -17.30
N ASP A 6 11.38 11.95 -16.13
CA ASP A 6 10.06 12.37 -15.67
C ASP A 6 10.00 13.91 -15.65
N PRO A 7 9.05 14.55 -16.38
CA PRO A 7 8.99 16.01 -16.49
C PRO A 7 8.76 16.69 -15.14
N ASP A 8 8.08 16.04 -14.19
CA ASP A 8 7.91 16.57 -12.83
C ASP A 8 9.22 16.58 -12.06
N LEU A 9 10.04 15.55 -12.24
CA LEU A 9 11.36 15.47 -11.61
C LEU A 9 12.30 16.55 -12.18
N ALA A 10 12.34 16.69 -13.51
CA ALA A 10 13.15 17.72 -14.16
C ALA A 10 12.74 19.14 -13.72
N ARG A 11 11.44 19.41 -13.66
CA ARG A 11 10.89 20.70 -13.20
C ARG A 11 11.25 20.99 -11.74
N GLY A 12 11.13 19.99 -10.86
CA GLY A 12 11.42 20.13 -9.43
C GLY A 12 12.90 20.39 -9.13
N LEU A 13 13.80 19.72 -9.85
CA LEU A 13 15.25 19.88 -9.70
C LEU A 13 15.77 21.21 -10.26
N CYS A 14 15.12 21.76 -11.28
CA CYS A 14 15.50 23.04 -11.90
C CYS A 14 14.84 24.28 -11.26
N ALA A 15 13.98 24.11 -10.24
CA ALA A 15 13.33 25.22 -9.56
C ALA A 15 14.33 26.03 -8.71
N ALA A 16 14.04 27.33 -8.49
CA ALA A 16 14.87 28.19 -7.65
C ALA A 16 15.05 27.65 -6.22
N GLN A 17 14.01 26.99 -5.69
CA GLN A 17 14.09 26.13 -4.52
C GLN A 17 13.82 24.69 -4.97
N ALA A 18 14.88 23.89 -5.06
CA ALA A 18 14.77 22.53 -5.54
C ALA A 18 13.87 21.67 -4.63
N SER A 19 12.99 20.88 -5.24
CA SER A 19 12.13 19.94 -4.53
C SER A 19 11.74 18.77 -5.42
N ILE A 20 11.34 17.64 -4.82
CA ILE A 20 10.81 16.47 -5.53
C ILE A 20 9.57 15.95 -4.80
N SER A 21 8.66 15.31 -5.53
CA SER A 21 7.52 14.62 -4.91
C SER A 21 8.00 13.45 -4.06
N PRO A 22 7.42 13.21 -2.87
CA PRO A 22 7.79 12.06 -2.05
C PRO A 22 7.44 10.72 -2.70
N LYS A 23 6.61 10.69 -3.75
CA LYS A 23 6.29 9.46 -4.49
C LYS A 23 7.53 8.73 -5.01
N TYR A 24 8.60 9.48 -5.32
CA TYR A 24 9.86 8.93 -5.77
C TYR A 24 10.67 8.21 -4.67
N PHE A 25 10.27 8.31 -3.41
CA PHE A 25 10.85 7.48 -2.34
C PHE A 25 10.43 6.01 -2.42
N TYR A 26 9.38 5.67 -3.16
CA TYR A 26 8.77 4.33 -3.10
C TYR A 26 9.15 3.44 -4.30
N ASP A 27 10.41 3.49 -4.72
CA ASP A 27 10.96 2.41 -5.53
C ASP A 27 11.07 1.10 -4.70
N ARG A 28 11.61 0.03 -5.30
CA ARG A 28 11.73 -1.25 -4.61
C ARG A 28 12.59 -1.15 -3.33
N LEU A 29 13.66 -0.37 -3.33
CA LEU A 29 14.55 -0.23 -2.18
C LEU A 29 13.89 0.64 -1.10
N GLY A 30 13.37 1.80 -1.49
CA GLY A 30 12.74 2.74 -0.59
C GLY A 30 11.47 2.18 0.06
N SER A 31 10.71 1.32 -0.64
CA SER A 31 9.59 0.58 -0.02
C SER A 31 10.05 -0.39 1.07
N ARG A 32 11.18 -1.08 0.85
CA ARG A 32 11.80 -1.92 1.90
C ARG A 32 12.32 -1.10 3.07
N LEU A 33 12.92 0.07 2.79
CA LEU A 33 13.36 0.99 3.84
C LEU A 33 12.18 1.50 4.66
N PHE A 34 11.08 1.87 4.02
CA PHE A 34 9.86 2.29 4.71
C PHE A 34 9.27 1.16 5.57
N THR A 35 9.28 -0.08 5.06
CA THR A 35 8.89 -1.25 5.86
C THR A 35 9.76 -1.41 7.11
N ALA A 36 11.07 -1.17 7.01
CA ALA A 36 11.95 -1.19 8.17
C ALA A 36 11.70 0.00 9.12
N ILE A 37 11.38 1.19 8.59
CA ILE A 37 11.00 2.36 9.38
C ILE A 37 9.77 2.06 10.23
N CYS A 38 8.78 1.35 9.68
CA CYS A 38 7.56 0.95 10.40
C CYS A 38 7.82 0.08 11.65
N GLU A 39 8.98 -0.56 11.75
CA GLU A 39 9.38 -1.38 12.91
C GLU A 39 10.14 -0.60 13.97
N LEU A 40 10.55 0.64 13.67
CA LEU A 40 11.37 1.43 14.59
C LEU A 40 10.57 1.83 15.85
N PRO A 41 11.18 1.78 17.05
CA PRO A 41 10.53 2.22 18.28
C PRO A 41 10.14 3.71 18.22
N GLU A 42 10.86 4.54 17.47
CA GLU A 42 10.55 5.95 17.28
C GLU A 42 9.34 6.17 16.34
N TYR A 43 9.11 5.26 15.39
CA TYR A 43 8.04 5.38 14.39
C TYR A 43 6.76 4.69 14.86
N TYR A 44 6.05 5.34 15.77
CA TYR A 44 4.78 4.82 16.31
C TYR A 44 3.58 4.70 15.36
N PRO A 45 3.46 5.46 14.24
CA PRO A 45 2.22 5.48 13.46
C PRO A 45 1.69 4.09 13.08
N THR A 46 2.54 3.21 12.57
CA THR A 46 2.14 1.87 12.10
C THR A 46 1.57 1.00 13.23
N ARG A 47 2.24 0.96 14.39
CA ARG A 47 1.76 0.18 15.54
C ARG A 47 0.51 0.79 16.19
N THR A 48 0.38 2.11 16.17
CA THR A 48 -0.80 2.79 16.70
C THR A 48 -2.02 2.56 15.81
N GLU A 49 -1.87 2.67 14.49
CA GLU A 49 -2.94 2.33 13.54
C GLU A 49 -3.39 0.88 13.72
N ALA A 50 -2.44 -0.07 13.77
CA ALA A 50 -2.76 -1.48 13.98
C ALA A 50 -3.53 -1.73 15.29
N GLY A 51 -3.15 -1.07 16.38
CA GLY A 51 -3.86 -1.17 17.66
C GLY A 51 -5.28 -0.61 17.61
N ILE A 52 -5.47 0.54 16.96
CA ILE A 52 -6.81 1.13 16.77
C ILE A 52 -7.68 0.21 15.93
N LEU A 53 -7.16 -0.29 14.80
CA LEU A 53 -7.89 -1.17 13.90
C LEU A 53 -8.27 -2.49 14.58
N GLN A 54 -7.38 -3.09 15.36
CA GLN A 54 -7.72 -4.28 16.15
C GLN A 54 -8.83 -4.01 17.18
N ALA A 55 -8.81 -2.84 17.82
CA ALA A 55 -9.82 -2.48 18.81
C ALA A 55 -11.20 -2.26 18.18
N CYS A 56 -11.28 -1.66 16.99
CA CYS A 56 -12.55 -1.40 16.30
C CYS A 56 -12.98 -2.52 15.33
N LEU A 57 -12.15 -3.53 15.10
CA LEU A 57 -12.41 -4.60 14.12
C LEU A 57 -13.79 -5.27 14.28
N PRO A 58 -14.29 -5.57 15.50
CA PRO A 58 -15.63 -6.15 15.66
C PRO A 58 -16.73 -5.24 15.11
N GLU A 59 -16.69 -3.94 15.42
CA GLU A 59 -17.68 -2.96 14.95
C GLU A 59 -17.61 -2.78 13.43
N VAL A 60 -16.40 -2.79 12.87
CA VAL A 60 -16.20 -2.75 11.41
C VAL A 60 -16.82 -3.99 10.77
N CYS A 61 -16.55 -5.20 11.28
CA CYS A 61 -17.10 -6.44 10.76
C CYS A 61 -18.64 -6.46 10.79
N GLU A 62 -19.27 -5.93 11.85
CA GLU A 62 -20.74 -5.82 11.94
C GLU A 62 -21.34 -4.88 10.90
N ALA A 63 -20.60 -3.83 10.52
CA ALA A 63 -21.05 -2.85 9.54
C ALA A 63 -20.83 -3.30 8.07
N MET A 64 -20.01 -4.33 7.82
CA MET A 64 -19.71 -4.77 6.46
C MET A 64 -20.81 -5.66 5.88
N PRO A 65 -21.06 -5.57 4.56
CA PRO A 65 -21.94 -6.51 3.88
C PRO A 65 -21.31 -7.92 3.85
N ARG A 66 -22.12 -8.94 3.57
CA ARG A 66 -21.66 -10.35 3.51
C ARG A 66 -20.58 -10.61 2.46
N GLU A 67 -20.61 -9.85 1.36
CA GLU A 67 -19.65 -9.96 0.26
C GLU A 67 -19.21 -8.56 -0.14
N PHE A 68 -17.90 -8.33 -0.17
CA PHE A 68 -17.33 -7.07 -0.61
C PHE A 68 -15.89 -7.25 -1.08
N THR A 69 -15.43 -6.24 -1.83
CA THR A 69 -14.03 -6.07 -2.16
C THR A 69 -13.40 -5.07 -1.21
N LEU A 70 -12.33 -5.48 -0.52
CA LEU A 70 -11.47 -4.55 0.21
C LEU A 70 -10.50 -3.90 -0.78
N VAL A 71 -10.59 -2.58 -0.94
CA VAL A 71 -9.64 -1.79 -1.75
C VAL A 71 -8.67 -1.09 -0.80
N ASP A 72 -7.38 -1.45 -0.86
CA ASP A 72 -6.34 -0.90 0.01
C ASP A 72 -5.45 0.06 -0.79
N LEU A 73 -5.56 1.35 -0.47
CA LEU A 73 -4.85 2.43 -1.16
C LEU A 73 -3.54 2.74 -0.43
N GLY A 74 -2.42 2.59 -1.11
CA GLY A 74 -1.10 2.64 -0.48
C GLY A 74 -0.84 1.36 0.31
N ALA A 75 -1.15 0.21 -0.31
CA ALA A 75 -1.13 -1.09 0.35
C ALA A 75 0.26 -1.53 0.84
N GLY A 76 1.34 -0.97 0.28
CA GLY A 76 2.71 -1.27 0.68
C GLY A 76 3.01 -2.77 0.69
N ASP A 77 3.41 -3.29 1.86
CA ASP A 77 3.74 -4.71 2.06
C ASP A 77 2.52 -5.58 2.41
N CYS A 78 1.32 -5.02 2.34
CA CYS A 78 0.03 -5.66 2.66
C CYS A 78 -0.10 -6.19 4.10
N ARG A 79 0.80 -5.84 5.03
CA ARG A 79 0.71 -6.34 6.42
C ARG A 79 -0.58 -5.96 7.13
N LYS A 80 -1.06 -4.74 6.88
CA LYS A 80 -2.33 -4.27 7.44
C LYS A 80 -3.49 -5.12 6.93
N ALA A 81 -3.59 -5.31 5.62
CA ALA A 81 -4.58 -6.18 5.01
C ALA A 81 -4.48 -7.62 5.53
N ALA A 82 -3.27 -8.18 5.66
CA ALA A 82 -3.04 -9.53 6.17
C ALA A 82 -3.61 -9.72 7.59
N ALA A 83 -3.55 -8.70 8.44
CA ALA A 83 -4.14 -8.73 9.78
C ALA A 83 -5.68 -8.61 9.77
N LEU A 84 -6.25 -7.88 8.81
CA LEU A 84 -7.69 -7.57 8.76
C LEU A 84 -8.53 -8.63 8.02
N LEU A 85 -8.02 -9.12 6.88
CA LEU A 85 -8.74 -10.00 5.97
C LEU A 85 -9.30 -11.28 6.64
N PRO A 86 -8.61 -11.94 7.59
CA PRO A 86 -9.17 -13.11 8.26
C PRO A 86 -10.48 -12.87 9.01
N SER A 87 -10.70 -11.64 9.50
CA SER A 87 -11.92 -11.25 10.23
C SER A 87 -12.95 -10.55 9.36
N LEU A 88 -12.49 -9.82 8.33
CA LEU A 88 -13.35 -9.07 7.44
C LEU A 88 -14.17 -9.95 6.49
N HIS A 89 -13.72 -11.19 6.22
CA HIS A 89 -14.38 -12.11 5.29
C HIS A 89 -14.66 -11.50 3.89
N ALA A 90 -13.80 -10.59 3.44
CA ALA A 90 -13.89 -10.01 2.11
C ALA A 90 -13.76 -11.11 1.03
N SER A 91 -14.59 -11.04 -0.02
CA SER A 91 -14.51 -11.98 -1.14
C SER A 91 -13.34 -11.66 -2.08
N ARG A 92 -12.92 -10.39 -2.10
CA ARG A 92 -11.81 -9.92 -2.92
C ARG A 92 -10.97 -8.86 -2.19
N TYR A 93 -9.68 -8.85 -2.49
CA TYR A 93 -8.73 -7.84 -2.05
C TYR A 93 -8.05 -7.20 -3.27
N LEU A 94 -8.13 -5.88 -3.36
CA LEU A 94 -7.44 -5.10 -4.40
C LEU A 94 -6.43 -4.18 -3.72
N ALA A 95 -5.15 -4.55 -3.82
CA ALA A 95 -4.04 -3.76 -3.34
C ALA A 95 -3.65 -2.74 -4.41
N VAL A 96 -3.58 -1.46 -4.06
CA VAL A 96 -3.18 -0.39 -4.98
C VAL A 96 -1.99 0.36 -4.40
N ASP A 97 -0.89 0.42 -5.16
CA ASP A 97 0.34 1.09 -4.72
C ASP A 97 1.18 1.54 -5.93
N ILE A 98 2.08 2.50 -5.75
CA ILE A 98 2.97 2.97 -6.83
C ILE A 98 4.12 2.00 -7.08
N SER A 99 4.53 1.22 -6.07
CA SER A 99 5.70 0.34 -6.15
C SER A 99 5.37 -1.04 -6.75
N GLU A 100 5.28 -1.14 -8.07
CA GLU A 100 4.80 -2.34 -8.78
C GLU A 100 5.44 -3.66 -8.31
N SER A 101 6.77 -3.78 -8.41
CA SER A 101 7.46 -5.05 -8.09
C SER A 101 7.34 -5.43 -6.60
N PHE A 102 7.25 -4.44 -5.72
CA PHE A 102 7.10 -4.64 -4.29
C PHE A 102 5.68 -5.10 -3.95
N LEU A 103 4.68 -4.43 -4.52
CA LEU A 103 3.27 -4.77 -4.40
C LEU A 103 2.95 -6.18 -4.92
N GLN A 104 3.45 -6.53 -6.10
CA GLN A 104 3.24 -7.85 -6.71
C GLN A 104 3.80 -8.97 -5.82
N GLN A 105 4.97 -8.75 -5.22
CA GLN A 105 5.57 -9.71 -4.28
C GLN A 105 4.72 -9.85 -3.01
N ALA A 106 4.26 -8.74 -2.44
CA ALA A 106 3.42 -8.74 -1.24
C ALA A 106 2.09 -9.47 -1.47
N VAL A 107 1.37 -9.13 -2.54
CA VAL A 107 0.09 -9.77 -2.90
C VAL A 107 0.26 -11.25 -3.19
N SER A 108 1.31 -11.65 -3.92
CA SER A 108 1.60 -13.07 -4.19
C SER A 108 1.96 -13.86 -2.91
N GLY A 109 2.56 -13.20 -1.92
CA GLY A 109 2.77 -13.77 -0.59
C GLY A 109 1.44 -14.01 0.11
N LEU A 110 0.64 -12.96 0.24
CA LEU A 110 -0.63 -12.97 0.96
C LEU A 110 -1.66 -13.92 0.33
N ALA A 111 -1.71 -14.01 -1.01
CA ALA A 111 -2.60 -14.93 -1.72
C ALA A 111 -2.30 -16.40 -1.41
N ARG A 112 -1.05 -16.75 -1.10
CA ARG A 112 -0.70 -18.11 -0.66
C ARG A 112 -1.14 -18.39 0.77
N GLU A 113 -1.17 -17.36 1.62
CA GLU A 113 -1.60 -17.47 3.01
C GLU A 113 -3.13 -17.51 3.15
N LEU A 114 -3.85 -16.85 2.24
CA LEU A 114 -5.31 -16.73 2.25
C LEU A 114 -5.92 -17.16 0.90
N PRO A 115 -5.87 -18.46 0.54
CA PRO A 115 -6.29 -18.95 -0.79
C PRO A 115 -7.80 -18.81 -1.06
N GLY A 116 -8.61 -18.49 -0.05
CA GLY A 116 -10.06 -18.30 -0.17
C GLY A 116 -10.47 -16.88 -0.61
N ILE A 117 -9.52 -15.97 -0.81
CA ILE A 117 -9.78 -14.57 -1.16
C ILE A 117 -9.17 -14.29 -2.53
N GLU A 118 -9.96 -13.76 -3.46
CA GLU A 118 -9.45 -13.34 -4.76
C GLU A 118 -8.58 -12.08 -4.58
N MET A 119 -7.32 -12.11 -5.02
CA MET A 119 -6.39 -10.98 -4.80
C MET A 119 -5.84 -10.41 -6.09
N HIS A 120 -5.81 -9.08 -6.18
CA HIS A 120 -5.28 -8.33 -7.31
C HIS A 120 -4.33 -7.23 -6.85
N ALA A 121 -3.27 -7.00 -7.63
CA ALA A 121 -2.34 -5.90 -7.45
C ALA A 121 -2.51 -4.91 -8.60
N LEU A 122 -2.71 -3.63 -8.27
CA LEU A 122 -2.80 -2.53 -9.23
C LEU A 122 -1.68 -1.53 -8.96
N ALA A 123 -0.66 -1.52 -9.82
CA ALA A 123 0.39 -0.51 -9.77
C ALA A 123 -0.15 0.83 -10.29
N ARG A 124 -0.27 1.85 -9.42
CA ARG A 124 -0.83 3.15 -9.81
C ARG A 124 -0.24 4.32 -9.02
N ASP A 125 0.04 5.39 -9.75
CA ASP A 125 0.29 6.71 -9.17
C ASP A 125 -1.04 7.43 -8.93
N PHE A 126 -1.39 7.72 -7.67
CA PHE A 126 -2.61 8.43 -7.30
C PHE A 126 -2.64 9.89 -7.76
N THR A 127 -1.49 10.45 -8.14
CA THR A 127 -1.39 11.83 -8.66
C THR A 127 -1.65 11.90 -10.16
N ALA A 128 -1.69 10.76 -10.86
CA ALA A 128 -2.00 10.68 -12.27
C ALA A 128 -3.52 10.63 -12.51
N PRO A 129 -4.02 11.17 -13.63
CA PRO A 129 -5.44 11.11 -13.97
C PRO A 129 -5.94 9.65 -14.10
N TRP A 130 -7.21 9.44 -13.78
CA TRP A 130 -7.91 8.17 -14.00
C TRP A 130 -8.53 8.22 -15.39
N SER A 131 -7.99 7.43 -16.32
CA SER A 131 -8.43 7.33 -17.72
C SER A 131 -8.95 5.93 -18.00
#